data_AF-A0A7V0NNC7-F1
#
_entry.id   AF-A0A7V0NNC7-F1
#
_cell.length_a   1.000
_cell.length_b   1.000
_cell.length_c   1.000
_cell.angle_alpha   90.00
_cell.angle_beta   90.00
_cell.angle_gamma   90.00
#
_symmetry.space_group_name_H-M   'P 1'
#
loop_
_entity.id
_entity.type
_entity.pdbx_description
1 polymer ?
#
loop_
_entity_poly.entity_id
_entity_poly.type
_entity_poly.pdbx_seq_one_letter_code
_entity_poly.pdbx_strand_id
1 'polypeptide(L)'
;MLNIKTVTWSLGIFGAVTFVVCVLYGLIVPESLHMASGLEIALPGFKWLTVGGFLIGLGESFLYGVYGGLVFVPIHNILARRWDVGST
;
A
#
# COMPACT_ATOMS: atom_id res chain seq x y z
N MET A 1 9.24 17.60 -11.69
CA MET A 1 9.83 16.71 -10.65
C MET A 1 8.84 16.52 -9.52
N LEU A 2 8.62 15.28 -9.08
CA LEU A 2 7.68 14.92 -8.00
C LEU A 2 8.23 15.32 -6.63
N ASN A 3 7.33 15.80 -5.76
CA ASN A 3 7.61 16.05 -4.35
C ASN A 3 7.50 14.76 -3.54
N ILE A 4 8.63 14.29 -3.00
CA ILE A 4 8.71 13.04 -2.25
C ILE A 4 7.77 12.99 -1.06
N LYS A 5 7.64 14.09 -0.30
CA LYS A 5 6.79 14.12 0.89
C LYS A 5 5.32 13.92 0.52
N THR A 6 4.83 14.67 -0.48
CA THR A 6 3.44 14.59 -0.91
C THR A 6 3.10 13.20 -1.45
N VAL A 7 3.96 12.63 -2.29
CA VAL A 7 3.71 11.32 -2.93
C VAL A 7 3.81 10.18 -1.92
N THR A 8 4.82 10.18 -1.05
CA THR A 8 4.98 9.19 0.02
C THR A 8 3.78 9.16 0.97
N TRP A 9 3.32 10.32 1.45
CA TRP A 9 2.15 10.39 2.32
C TRP A 9 0.87 9.98 1.58
N SER A 10 0.71 10.37 0.32
CA SER A 10 -0.47 10.00 -0.48
C SER A 10 -0.54 8.48 -0.71
N LEU A 11 0.57 7.83 -1.09
CA LEU A 11 0.61 6.38 -1.26
C LEU A 11 0.41 5.62 0.06
N GLY A 12 0.96 6.12 1.17
CA GLY A 12 0.72 5.55 2.50
C GLY A 12 -0.75 5.54 2.86
N ILE A 13 -1.42 6.70 2.75
CA ILE A 13 -2.85 6.84 3.03
C ILE A 13 -3.68 5.99 2.06
N PHE A 14 -3.33 5.98 0.78
CA PHE A 14 -4.00 5.14 -0.21
C PHE A 14 -3.91 3.65 0.13
N GLY A 15 -2.73 3.16 0.55
CA GLY A 15 -2.55 1.79 1.02
C GLY A 15 -3.42 1.48 2.23
N ALA A 16 -3.44 2.37 3.22
CA ALA A 16 -4.28 2.23 4.41
C ALA A 16 -5.78 2.19 4.08
N VAL A 17 -6.26 3.09 3.22
CA VAL A 17 -7.68 3.13 2.80
C VAL A 17 -8.04 1.87 2.02
N THR A 18 -7.19 1.44 1.08
CA THR A 18 -7.41 0.22 0.30
C THR A 18 -7.52 -0.99 1.21
N PHE A 19 -6.66 -1.11 2.22
CA PHE A 19 -6.74 -2.17 3.23
C PHE A 19 -8.09 -2.19 3.96
N VAL A 20 -8.58 -1.03 4.41
CA VAL A 20 -9.90 -0.93 5.06
C VAL A 20 -11.02 -1.38 4.12
N VAL A 21 -10.98 -0.96 2.86
CA VAL A 21 -11.96 -1.39 1.85
C VAL A 21 -11.88 -2.90 1.62
N CYS A 22 -10.67 -3.48 1.56
CA CYS A 22 -10.48 -4.92 1.44
C CYS A 22 -11.09 -5.70 2.62
N VAL A 23 -10.87 -5.23 3.85
CA VAL A 23 -11.44 -5.85 5.05
C VAL A 23 -12.97 -5.76 5.05
N LEU A 24 -13.54 -4.60 4.71
CA LEU A 24 -14.99 -4.42 4.60
C LEU A 24 -15.60 -5.34 3.52
N TYR A 25 -14.94 -5.47 2.38
CA TYR A 25 -15.39 -6.38 1.33
C TYR A 25 -15.39 -7.84 1.79
N GLY A 26 -14.34 -8.28 2.49
CA GLY A 26 -14.28 -9.62 3.07
C GLY A 26 -15.28 -9.91 4.20
N LEU A 27 -15.86 -8.87 4.82
CA LEU A 27 -16.95 -9.00 5.79
C LEU A 27 -18.33 -9.13 5.11
N ILE A 28 -18.49 -8.55 3.91
CA ILE A 28 -19.75 -8.57 3.15
C ILE A 28 -19.87 -9.86 2.31
N VAL A 29 -18.75 -10.40 1.83
CA VAL A 29 -18.70 -11.58 0.96
C VAL A 29 -18.56 -12.87 1.78
N PRO A 30 -19.32 -13.95 1.48
CA PRO A 30 -19.30 -15.19 2.26
C PRO A 30 -18.00 -16.00 2.15
N GLU A 31 -17.79 -16.83 3.18
CA GLU A 31 -16.60 -17.62 3.55
C GLU A 31 -15.96 -18.48 2.44
N SER A 32 -16.71 -18.80 1.37
CA SER A 32 -16.23 -19.60 0.24
C SER A 32 -15.27 -18.87 -0.69
N LEU A 33 -15.15 -17.55 -0.57
CA LEU A 33 -14.20 -16.70 -1.30
C LEU A 33 -13.22 -16.01 -0.35
N HIS A 34 -12.78 -16.71 0.70
CA HIS A 34 -11.86 -16.17 1.69
C HIS A 34 -10.51 -15.76 1.06
N MET A 35 -10.44 -14.50 0.62
CA MET A 35 -9.19 -13.78 0.37
C MET A 35 -8.49 -13.42 1.70
N ALA A 36 -9.03 -13.86 2.83
CA ALA A 36 -8.43 -13.83 4.16
C ALA A 36 -7.10 -14.59 4.21
N SER A 37 -6.99 -15.75 3.56
CA SER A 37 -5.71 -16.48 3.47
C SER A 37 -4.67 -15.71 2.65
N GLY A 38 -5.10 -14.90 1.67
CA GLY A 38 -4.22 -14.01 0.93
C GLY A 38 -3.65 -12.90 1.83
N LEU A 39 -4.45 -12.34 2.73
CA LEU A 39 -3.99 -11.37 3.73
C LEU A 39 -3.08 -12.01 4.78
N GLU A 40 -3.39 -13.22 5.26
CA GLU A 40 -2.54 -13.93 6.22
C GLU A 40 -1.17 -14.32 5.64
N ILE A 41 -1.10 -14.61 4.34
CA ILE A 41 0.17 -14.87 3.63
C ILE A 41 0.94 -13.57 3.39
N ALA A 42 0.23 -12.50 3.01
CA ALA A 42 0.86 -11.22 2.72
C ALA A 42 1.34 -10.48 3.99
N LEU A 43 0.73 -10.75 5.15
CA LEU A 43 1.01 -10.07 6.42
C LEU A 43 1.34 -11.06 7.55
N PRO A 44 2.63 -11.26 7.87
CA PRO A 44 3.05 -12.19 8.91
C PRO A 44 2.53 -11.75 10.29
N GLY A 45 1.68 -12.57 10.91
CA GLY A 45 1.08 -12.29 12.22
C GLY A 45 -0.32 -11.68 12.18
N PHE A 46 -0.86 -11.44 10.98
CA PHE A 46 -2.26 -11.06 10.80
C PHE A 46 -3.18 -12.24 11.16
N LYS A 47 -4.18 -11.99 12.01
CA LYS A 47 -5.27 -12.93 12.31
C LYS A 47 -6.60 -12.33 11.87
N TRP A 48 -7.28 -13.01 10.96
CA TRP A 48 -8.59 -12.59 10.46
C TRP A 48 -9.60 -12.37 11.61
N LEU A 49 -10.42 -11.32 11.50
CA LEU A 49 -11.40 -10.88 12.51
C LEU A 49 -10.85 -10.51 13.92
N THR A 50 -9.55 -10.35 14.11
CA THR A 50 -9.01 -9.81 15.38
C THR A 50 -8.70 -8.32 15.29
N VAL A 51 -9.00 -7.56 16.35
CA VAL A 51 -8.64 -6.13 16.43
C VAL A 51 -7.13 -5.93 16.30
N GLY A 52 -6.33 -6.85 16.86
CA GLY A 52 -4.87 -6.84 16.72
C GLY A 52 -4.40 -7.05 15.28
N GLY A 53 -4.95 -8.04 14.59
CA GLY A 53 -4.65 -8.30 13.17
C GLY A 53 -5.01 -7.10 12.29
N PHE A 54 -6.17 -6.48 12.50
CA PHE A 54 -6.59 -5.28 11.77
C PHE A 54 -5.59 -4.12 11.93
N LEU A 55 -5.16 -3.82 13.16
CA LEU A 55 -4.21 -2.73 13.42
C LEU A 55 -2.83 -2.99 12.84
N ILE A 56 -2.34 -4.23 12.95
CA ILE A 56 -1.09 -4.64 12.30
C ILE A 56 -1.21 -4.46 10.79
N GLY A 57 -2.30 -4.95 10.19
CA GLY A 57 -2.46 -4.86 8.75
C GLY A 57 -2.69 -3.47 8.20
N LEU A 58 -3.32 -2.59 8.97
CA LEU A 58 -3.41 -1.18 8.64
C LEU A 58 -2.02 -0.53 8.67
N GLY A 59 -1.21 -0.86 9.69
CA GLY A 59 0.16 -0.38 9.82
C GLY A 59 1.06 -0.86 8.69
N GLU A 60 1.05 -2.15 8.38
CA GLU A 60 1.85 -2.73 7.29
C GLU A 60 1.43 -2.18 5.93
N SER A 61 0.13 -2.08 5.65
CA SER A 61 -0.37 -1.51 4.39
C SER A 61 0.04 -0.06 4.20
N PHE A 62 0.01 0.74 5.28
CA PHE A 62 0.52 2.10 5.27
C PHE A 62 2.03 2.14 5.00
N LEU A 63 2.81 1.30 5.68
CA LEU A 63 4.26 1.18 5.51
C LEU A 63 4.64 0.79 4.08
N TYR A 64 3.92 -0.16 3.47
CA TYR A 64 4.12 -0.54 2.07
C TYR A 64 3.84 0.62 1.11
N GLY A 65 2.80 1.41 1.36
CA GLY A 65 2.52 2.62 0.58
C GLY A 65 3.62 3.68 0.73
N VAL A 66 4.09 3.93 1.95
CA VAL A 66 5.20 4.85 2.23
C VAL A 66 6.47 4.40 1.51
N TYR A 67 6.79 3.10 1.58
CA TYR A 67 7.91 2.49 0.86
C TYR A 67 7.78 2.73 -0.65
N GLY A 68 6.60 2.50 -1.22
CA GLY A 68 6.31 2.75 -2.63
C GLY A 68 6.62 4.19 -3.03
N GLY A 69 6.16 5.18 -2.27
CA GLY A 69 6.46 6.58 -2.58
C GLY A 69 7.93 6.96 -2.39
N LEU A 70 8.59 6.45 -1.34
CA LEU A 70 10.03 6.71 -1.10
C LEU A 70 10.92 6.16 -2.21
N VAL A 71 10.57 5.01 -2.79
CA VAL A 71 11.34 4.38 -3.87
C VAL A 71 10.94 4.93 -5.24
N PHE A 72 9.64 5.10 -5.49
CA PHE A 72 9.12 5.52 -6.79
C PHE A 72 9.54 6.95 -7.16
N VAL A 73 9.46 7.89 -6.22
CA VAL A 73 9.75 9.31 -6.49
C VAL A 73 11.18 9.56 -6.96
N PRO A 74 12.25 9.07 -6.30
CA PRO A 74 13.61 9.28 -6.78
C PRO A 74 13.84 8.61 -8.14
N ILE A 75 13.31 7.40 -8.37
CA ILE A 75 13.41 6.72 -9.67
C ILE A 75 12.75 7.56 -10.76
N HIS A 76 11.51 8.00 -10.53
CA HIS A 76 10.78 8.85 -11.48
C HIS A 76 11.53 10.15 -11.77
N ASN A 77 12.04 10.82 -10.73
CA ASN A 77 12.79 12.06 -10.90
C ASN A 77 14.12 11.87 -11.66
N ILE A 78 14.82 10.75 -11.47
CA ILE A 78 16.04 10.42 -12.23
C ILE A 78 15.70 10.15 -13.70
N LEU A 79 14.69 9.34 -13.97
CA LEU A 79 14.25 9.03 -15.33
C LEU A 79 13.72 10.26 -16.06
N ALA A 80 12.90 11.08 -15.39
CA ALA A 80 12.39 12.33 -15.95
C ALA A 80 13.54 13.27 -16.34
N ARG A 81 14.56 13.42 -15.48
CA ARG A 81 15.75 14.21 -15.83
C ARG A 81 16.51 13.62 -17.01
N ARG A 82 16.69 12.30 -17.10
CA ARG A 82 17.42 11.67 -18.21
C ARG A 82 16.67 11.79 -19.55
N TRP A 83 15.35 11.70 -19.53
CA TRP A 83 14.53 11.79 -20.73
C TRP A 83 14.29 13.23 -21.19
N ASP A 84 14.22 14.19 -20.28
CA ASP A 84 14.21 15.63 -20.62
C ASP A 84 15.51 16.03 -21.35
N VAL A 85 16.65 15.46 -20.96
CA VAL A 85 17.98 15.75 -21.54
C VAL A 85 18.17 15.12 -22.94
N GLY A 86 17.23 14.31 -23.43
CA GLY A 86 17.28 13.68 -24.76
C GLY A 86 16.45 14.37 -25.85
N SER A 87 15.85 15.53 -25.56
CA SER A 87 14.93 16.23 -26.47
C SER A 87 15.50 17.51 -27.11
N THR A 88 16.82 17.71 -27.04
CA THR A 88 17.55 18.81 -27.71
C THR A 88 18.80 18.30 -28.41
#